data_AF-A0A2V8QJP8-F1
#
_entry.id   AF-A0A2V8QJP8-F1
#
_cell.length_a   1.000
_cell.length_b   1.000
_cell.length_c   1.000
_cell.angle_alpha   90.00
_cell.angle_beta   90.00
_cell.angle_gamma   90.00
#
_symmetry.space_group_name_H-M   'P 1'
#
loop_
_entity.id
_entity.type
_entity.pdbx_description
1 polymer ?
#
loop_
_entity_poly.entity_id
_entity_poly.type
_entity_poly.pdbx_seq_one_letter_code
_entity_poly.pdbx_strand_id
1 'polypeptide(L)'
;MKKSILVLFIGLLVGVLATVYFLGSPRTRGLPGTPLRPPDASGDTTGTVTVTIDEKFFDSLLGTIFTKLGPPQLKLSQNGSQSFIQPAAFQNSCNNVVVLNSEGGDVKTGVRFTGGKIVAPLAFAGSYSVLSQCVQFKGTGKATVDLSFDAGRQTVFGALNVEDVELDGVSPIVSTLVTAFVRRAIAEQLNPFEVLPVSQLSLSLPVHLSGGTVKAIVKDVRSEVQEGTLKLYLTYDFSAEKK
;
A
#
# COMPACT_ATOMS: atom_id res chain seq x y z
N MET A 1 -15.77 47.79 6.00
CA MET A 1 -15.62 46.54 5.22
C MET A 1 -14.28 45.82 5.40
N LYS A 2 -13.13 46.50 5.55
CA LYS A 2 -11.81 45.82 5.71
C LYS A 2 -11.64 44.99 7.01
N LYS A 3 -12.29 45.35 8.12
CA LYS A 3 -12.17 44.62 9.41
C LYS A 3 -12.83 43.24 9.42
N SER A 4 -13.94 43.04 8.71
CA SER A 4 -14.64 41.75 8.67
C SER A 4 -13.90 40.69 7.85
N ILE A 5 -13.18 41.10 6.80
CA ILE A 5 -12.34 40.21 5.98
C ILE A 5 -11.15 39.70 6.81
N LEU A 6 -10.53 40.59 7.59
CA LEU A 6 -9.41 40.22 8.48
C LEU A 6 -9.82 39.18 9.52
N VAL A 7 -10.98 39.35 10.15
CA VAL A 7 -11.51 38.40 11.14
C VAL A 7 -11.82 37.04 10.51
N LEU A 8 -12.30 37.03 9.26
CA LEU A 8 -12.59 35.79 8.53
C LEU A 8 -11.30 35.03 8.16
N PHE A 9 -10.26 35.74 7.73
CA PHE A 9 -8.94 35.13 7.48
C PHE A 9 -8.28 34.59 8.75
N ILE A 10 -8.38 35.33 9.86
CA ILE A 10 -7.86 34.87 11.16
C ILE A 10 -8.64 33.65 11.64
N GLY A 11 -9.97 33.66 11.53
CA GLY A 11 -10.81 32.51 11.87
C GLY A 11 -10.50 31.27 11.03
N LEU A 12 -10.26 31.45 9.73
CA LEU A 12 -9.89 30.37 8.83
C LEU A 12 -8.46 29.84 9.12
N LEU A 13 -7.50 30.71 9.39
CA LEU A 13 -6.14 30.32 9.77
C LEU A 13 -6.11 29.56 11.10
N VAL A 14 -6.85 30.04 12.10
CA VAL A 14 -6.96 29.37 13.40
C VAL A 14 -7.70 28.04 13.26
N GLY A 15 -8.75 27.97 12.43
CA GLY A 15 -9.43 26.73 12.10
C GLY A 15 -8.50 25.70 11.44
N VAL A 16 -7.73 26.12 10.44
CA VAL A 16 -6.75 25.25 9.76
C VAL A 16 -5.65 24.80 10.73
N LEU A 17 -5.09 25.70 11.53
CA LEU A 17 -4.06 25.35 12.53
C LEU A 17 -4.61 24.40 13.60
N ALA A 18 -5.84 24.60 14.07
CA ALA A 18 -6.49 23.69 15.02
C ALA A 18 -6.72 22.31 14.40
N THR A 19 -7.13 22.22 13.13
CA THR A 19 -7.29 20.93 12.45
C THR A 19 -5.96 20.18 12.29
N VAL A 20 -4.87 20.87 11.95
CA VAL A 20 -3.53 20.26 11.85
C VAL A 20 -3.02 19.79 13.22
N TYR A 21 -3.28 20.57 14.27
CA TYR A 21 -2.85 20.24 15.63
C TYR A 21 -3.64 19.07 16.23
N PHE A 22 -4.96 19.02 16.05
CA PHE A 22 -5.82 17.96 16.60
C PHE A 22 -5.84 16.68 15.77
N LEU A 23 -5.73 16.77 14.44
CA LEU A 23 -5.73 15.57 13.57
C LEU A 23 -4.33 14.95 13.41
N GLY A 24 -3.28 15.68 13.83
CA GLY A 24 -1.89 15.32 13.58
C GLY A 24 -1.55 15.45 12.09
N SER A 25 -0.34 15.90 11.77
CA SER A 25 0.16 15.72 10.41
C SER A 25 0.20 14.21 10.13
N PRO A 26 -0.39 13.72 9.03
CA PRO A 26 -0.27 12.32 8.68
C PRO A 26 1.21 12.04 8.52
N ARG A 27 1.79 11.32 9.49
CA ARG A 27 3.12 10.74 9.35
C ARG A 27 2.99 9.60 8.36
N THR A 28 2.90 9.93 7.07
CA THR A 28 3.19 8.97 6.02
C THR A 28 4.65 8.60 6.20
N ARG A 29 4.88 7.43 6.82
CA ARG A 29 6.21 6.83 6.91
C ARG A 29 6.67 6.68 5.46
N GLY A 30 7.59 7.55 5.03
CA GLY A 30 8.02 7.62 3.64
C GLY A 30 8.49 6.25 3.17
N LEU A 31 8.19 5.92 1.92
CA LEU A 31 8.60 4.66 1.32
C LEU A 31 10.15 4.58 1.33
N PRO A 32 10.77 3.54 1.94
CA PRO A 32 12.23 3.48 2.10
C PRO A 32 12.97 3.41 0.77
N GLY A 33 14.19 3.96 0.71
CA GLY A 33 15.04 3.86 -0.47
C GLY A 33 14.67 4.83 -1.60
N THR A 34 15.06 4.47 -2.83
CA THR A 34 14.85 5.30 -4.02
C THR A 34 13.66 4.81 -4.84
N PRO A 35 12.72 5.68 -5.23
CA PRO A 35 11.60 5.31 -6.09
C PRO A 35 12.08 4.66 -7.38
N LEU A 36 11.43 3.56 -7.78
CA LEU A 36 11.77 2.88 -9.03
C LEU A 36 11.40 3.76 -10.22
N ARG A 37 12.23 3.68 -11.26
CA ARG A 37 12.03 4.39 -12.52
C ARG A 37 12.11 3.42 -13.69
N PRO A 38 11.57 3.77 -14.87
CA PRO A 38 11.83 3.01 -16.09
C PRO A 38 13.33 2.87 -16.38
N PRO A 39 13.74 1.83 -17.11
CA PRO A 39 15.12 1.70 -17.57
C PRO A 39 15.49 2.83 -18.52
N ASP A 40 16.74 3.28 -18.46
CA ASP A 40 17.27 4.32 -19.34
C ASP A 40 17.50 3.74 -20.74
N ALA A 41 17.08 4.45 -21.80
CA ALA A 41 17.12 3.96 -23.19
C ALA A 41 18.52 3.64 -23.74
N SER A 42 19.58 4.04 -23.04
CA SER A 42 20.99 3.82 -23.40
C SER A 42 21.80 3.10 -22.33
N GLY A 43 21.15 2.47 -21.35
CA GLY A 43 21.81 1.83 -20.22
C GLY A 43 22.60 0.58 -20.63
N ASP A 44 23.79 0.40 -20.05
CA ASP A 44 24.54 -0.86 -20.11
C ASP A 44 23.72 -1.95 -19.41
N THR A 45 23.25 -2.95 -20.17
CA THR A 45 22.45 -4.07 -19.66
C THR A 45 23.30 -5.23 -19.14
N THR A 46 24.62 -5.04 -19.06
CA THR A 46 25.54 -6.07 -18.56
C THR A 46 25.23 -6.36 -17.10
N GLY A 47 24.94 -7.63 -16.79
CA GLY A 47 24.59 -8.05 -15.44
C GLY A 47 23.15 -7.70 -15.02
N THR A 48 22.27 -7.35 -15.95
CA THR A 48 20.85 -7.11 -15.68
C THR A 48 19.99 -8.35 -15.91
N VAL A 49 19.17 -8.72 -14.93
CA VAL A 49 18.13 -9.76 -15.01
C VAL A 49 16.76 -9.11 -15.10
N THR A 50 15.91 -9.61 -15.99
CA THR A 50 14.52 -9.14 -16.10
C THR A 50 13.58 -10.15 -15.45
N VAL A 51 12.80 -9.70 -14.48
CA VAL A 51 11.71 -10.45 -13.86
C VAL A 51 10.40 -9.89 -14.40
N THR A 52 9.59 -10.72 -15.05
CA THR A 52 8.28 -10.33 -15.58
C THR A 52 7.19 -10.98 -14.75
N ILE A 53 6.21 -10.18 -14.35
CA ILE A 53 5.06 -10.62 -13.54
C ILE A 53 3.78 -10.22 -14.25
N ASP A 54 2.98 -11.20 -14.64
CA ASP A 54 1.69 -11.02 -15.29
C ASP A 54 0.54 -10.82 -14.31
N GLU A 55 -0.52 -10.10 -14.70
CA GLU A 55 -1.73 -9.98 -13.87
C GLU A 55 -2.34 -11.34 -13.48
N LYS A 56 -2.25 -12.33 -14.38
CA LYS A 56 -2.79 -13.67 -14.16
C LYS A 56 -2.19 -14.37 -12.94
N PHE A 57 -0.95 -14.04 -12.60
CA PHE A 57 -0.31 -14.51 -11.37
C PHE A 57 -1.10 -14.03 -10.15
N PHE A 58 -1.41 -12.72 -10.08
CA PHE A 58 -2.17 -12.14 -8.98
C PHE A 58 -3.62 -12.61 -8.96
N ASP A 59 -4.26 -12.75 -10.12
CA ASP A 59 -5.61 -13.31 -10.19
C ASP A 59 -5.67 -14.73 -9.60
N SER A 60 -4.67 -15.56 -9.90
CA SER A 60 -4.56 -16.92 -9.36
C SER A 60 -4.24 -16.94 -7.87
N LEU A 61 -3.32 -16.08 -7.43
CA LEU A 61 -2.92 -15.94 -6.02
C LEU A 61 -4.09 -15.47 -5.17
N LEU A 62 -4.74 -14.37 -5.56
CA LEU A 62 -5.88 -13.82 -4.84
C LEU A 62 -7.07 -14.78 -4.86
N GLY A 63 -7.34 -15.42 -6.01
CA GLY A 63 -8.35 -16.47 -6.10
C GLY A 63 -8.09 -17.62 -5.12
N THR A 64 -6.83 -18.02 -4.96
CA THR A 64 -6.44 -19.04 -3.98
C THR A 64 -6.62 -18.55 -2.54
N ILE A 65 -6.24 -17.31 -2.23
CA ILE A 65 -6.44 -16.72 -0.90
C ILE A 65 -7.93 -16.71 -0.55
N PHE A 66 -8.78 -16.15 -1.41
CA PHE A 66 -10.21 -16.06 -1.17
C PHE A 66 -10.86 -17.45 -1.00
N THR A 67 -10.45 -18.44 -1.79
CA THR A 67 -11.06 -19.78 -1.77
C THR A 67 -10.52 -20.70 -0.67
N LYS A 68 -9.23 -20.57 -0.29
CA LYS A 68 -8.57 -21.49 0.65
C LYS A 68 -8.38 -20.91 2.04
N LEU A 69 -8.11 -19.61 2.15
CA LEU A 69 -7.84 -18.93 3.40
C LEU A 69 -9.02 -18.06 3.88
N GLY A 70 -9.95 -17.77 2.96
CA GLY A 70 -11.04 -16.85 3.19
C GLY A 70 -10.65 -15.39 2.93
N PRO A 71 -11.63 -14.47 2.98
CA PRO A 71 -11.40 -13.06 2.70
C PRO A 71 -10.47 -12.42 3.75
N PRO A 72 -9.42 -11.68 3.32
CA PRO A 72 -8.53 -10.95 4.23
C PRO A 72 -9.30 -9.94 5.07
N GLN A 73 -8.93 -9.82 6.35
CA GLN A 73 -9.56 -8.91 7.30
C GLN A 73 -8.53 -7.97 7.91
N LEU A 74 -8.84 -6.69 7.94
CA LEU A 74 -8.05 -5.63 8.54
C LEU A 74 -8.82 -5.03 9.72
N LYS A 75 -8.22 -5.05 10.91
CA LYS A 75 -8.81 -4.40 12.09
C LYS A 75 -8.61 -2.90 11.97
N LEU A 76 -9.69 -2.14 12.02
CA LEU A 76 -9.65 -0.69 12.12
C LEU A 76 -9.25 -0.31 13.54
N SER A 77 -8.08 0.32 13.71
CA SER A 77 -7.61 0.76 15.01
C SER A 77 -8.55 1.82 15.59
N GLN A 78 -9.07 1.59 16.79
CA GLN A 78 -9.76 2.60 17.57
C GLN A 78 -8.71 3.51 18.21
N ASN A 79 -8.45 4.67 17.62
CA ASN A 79 -7.83 5.76 18.37
C ASN A 79 -8.90 6.44 19.23
N GLY A 80 -9.35 5.73 20.26
CA GLY A 80 -10.20 6.22 21.33
C GLY A 80 -9.36 6.31 22.60
N SER A 81 -9.06 7.54 22.99
CA SER A 81 -8.44 7.93 24.25
C SER A 81 -8.92 7.08 25.43
N GLN A 82 -7.99 6.71 26.31
CA GLN A 82 -8.28 6.16 27.63
C GLN A 82 -9.45 6.94 28.27
N SER A 83 -10.59 6.28 28.45
CA SER A 83 -11.62 6.73 29.37
C SER A 83 -11.94 5.55 30.27
N PHE A 84 -11.54 5.71 31.54
CA PHE A 84 -11.94 4.85 32.64
C PHE A 84 -13.47 4.81 32.73
N ILE A 85 -13.99 3.66 33.18
CA ILE A 85 -15.39 3.32 33.48
C ILE A 85 -16.15 2.67 32.30
N GLN A 86 -16.19 1.32 32.33
CA GLN A 86 -17.11 0.47 31.57
C GLN A 86 -18.35 0.13 32.41
N PRO A 87 -19.57 0.52 31.98
CA PRO A 87 -20.79 -0.14 32.44
C PRO A 87 -21.01 -1.42 31.63
N ALA A 88 -21.15 -2.54 32.33
CA ALA A 88 -21.23 -3.91 31.80
C ALA A 88 -22.52 -4.28 31.03
N ALA A 89 -23.18 -3.34 30.35
CA ALA A 89 -24.51 -3.56 29.74
C ALA A 89 -24.66 -3.19 28.25
N PHE A 90 -23.58 -2.79 27.55
CA PHE A 90 -23.62 -2.50 26.11
C PHE A 90 -22.75 -3.48 25.31
N GLN A 91 -23.21 -4.71 25.16
CA GLN A 91 -22.61 -5.70 24.25
C GLN A 91 -23.15 -5.58 22.82
N ASN A 92 -23.07 -4.39 22.22
CA ASN A 92 -23.08 -4.29 20.76
C ASN A 92 -21.62 -4.23 20.30
N SER A 93 -20.93 -5.36 20.34
CA SER A 93 -19.52 -5.45 19.95
C SER A 93 -19.38 -5.25 18.45
N CYS A 94 -19.29 -4.00 18.01
CA CYS A 94 -18.92 -3.68 16.64
C CYS A 94 -17.47 -4.13 16.42
N ASN A 95 -17.25 -4.99 15.43
CA ASN A 95 -15.95 -5.65 15.26
C ASN A 95 -14.86 -4.72 14.68
N ASN A 96 -15.24 -3.50 14.24
CA ASN A 96 -14.34 -2.47 13.70
C ASN A 96 -13.36 -3.09 12.70
N VAL A 97 -13.89 -3.69 11.66
CA VAL A 97 -13.13 -4.52 10.71
C VAL A 97 -13.53 -4.15 9.29
N VAL A 98 -12.53 -4.13 8.41
CA VAL A 98 -12.71 -4.11 6.95
C VAL A 98 -12.33 -5.49 6.44
N VAL A 99 -13.22 -6.08 5.68
CA VAL A 99 -13.06 -7.36 5.02
C VAL A 99 -12.95 -7.10 3.53
N LEU A 100 -11.87 -7.58 2.93
CA LEU A 100 -11.68 -7.54 1.49
C LEU A 100 -12.47 -8.68 0.85
N ASN A 101 -13.31 -8.38 -0.12
CA ASN A 101 -14.10 -9.37 -0.86
C ASN A 101 -13.47 -9.63 -2.21
N SER A 102 -13.75 -10.78 -2.82
CA SER A 102 -13.31 -11.08 -4.18
C SER A 102 -13.96 -10.16 -5.22
N GLU A 103 -15.19 -9.73 -4.96
CA GLU A 103 -15.99 -8.89 -5.85
C GLU A 103 -17.02 -8.06 -5.06
N GLY A 104 -17.47 -6.96 -5.65
CA GLY A 104 -18.51 -6.09 -5.11
C GLY A 104 -19.03 -5.16 -6.20
N GLY A 105 -20.33 -5.23 -6.48
CA GLY A 105 -20.89 -4.57 -7.65
C GLY A 105 -20.26 -5.12 -8.93
N ASP A 106 -19.81 -4.23 -9.81
CA ASP A 106 -19.07 -4.59 -11.03
C ASP A 106 -17.54 -4.59 -10.84
N VAL A 107 -17.05 -4.41 -9.61
CA VAL A 107 -15.62 -4.34 -9.31
C VAL A 107 -15.13 -5.67 -8.75
N LYS A 108 -14.13 -6.24 -9.43
CA LYS A 108 -13.38 -7.42 -8.95
C LYS A 108 -12.10 -6.98 -8.27
N THR A 109 -11.87 -7.45 -7.05
CA THR A 109 -10.61 -7.22 -6.34
C THR A 109 -9.45 -7.87 -7.08
N GLY A 110 -8.40 -7.11 -7.34
CA GLY A 110 -7.27 -7.61 -8.14
C GLY A 110 -6.09 -6.68 -8.18
N VAL A 111 -5.10 -7.06 -8.98
CA VAL A 111 -3.97 -6.22 -9.36
C VAL A 111 -3.97 -6.11 -10.88
N ARG A 112 -3.93 -4.87 -11.37
CA ARG A 112 -3.94 -4.52 -12.79
C ARG A 112 -2.72 -3.67 -13.13
N PHE A 113 -2.16 -3.91 -14.30
CA PHE A 113 -1.02 -3.23 -14.86
C PHE A 113 -1.52 -2.46 -16.08
N THR A 114 -1.84 -1.19 -15.90
CA THR A 114 -2.47 -0.39 -16.95
C THR A 114 -2.08 1.07 -16.86
N GLY A 115 -1.92 1.73 -18.01
CA GLY A 115 -1.56 3.15 -18.07
C GLY A 115 -0.22 3.46 -17.40
N GLY A 116 0.73 2.53 -17.44
CA GLY A 116 2.04 2.67 -16.81
C GLY A 116 2.02 2.63 -15.27
N LYS A 117 0.92 2.19 -14.65
CA LYS A 117 0.77 2.13 -13.20
C LYS A 117 0.31 0.76 -12.72
N ILE A 118 0.70 0.42 -11.50
CA ILE A 118 0.15 -0.71 -10.76
C ILE A 118 -1.12 -0.22 -10.06
N VAL A 119 -2.27 -0.74 -10.45
CA VAL A 119 -3.59 -0.35 -9.96
C VAL A 119 -4.24 -1.55 -9.28
N ALA A 120 -4.77 -1.36 -8.08
CA ALA A 120 -5.51 -2.36 -7.34
C ALA A 120 -6.98 -1.92 -7.21
N PRO A 121 -7.91 -2.43 -8.04
CA PRO A 121 -9.33 -2.36 -7.72
C PRO A 121 -9.62 -3.22 -6.48
N LEU A 122 -10.46 -2.71 -5.60
CA LEU A 122 -10.79 -3.32 -4.31
C LEU A 122 -12.30 -3.33 -4.12
N ALA A 123 -12.85 -4.46 -3.71
CA ALA A 123 -14.20 -4.58 -3.19
C ALA A 123 -14.10 -4.94 -1.70
N PHE A 124 -14.85 -4.25 -0.85
CA PHE A 124 -14.76 -4.46 0.59
C PHE A 124 -16.10 -4.27 1.30
N ALA A 125 -16.21 -4.86 2.48
CA ALA A 125 -17.31 -4.63 3.40
C ALA A 125 -16.77 -4.58 4.82
N GLY A 126 -17.52 -4.01 5.74
CA GLY A 126 -17.04 -3.86 7.09
C GLY A 126 -18.09 -3.33 8.03
N SER A 127 -17.64 -3.14 9.27
CA SER A 127 -18.42 -2.48 10.30
C SER A 127 -17.53 -1.57 11.11
N TYR A 128 -18.08 -0.44 11.55
CA TYR A 128 -17.38 0.51 12.40
C TYR A 128 -18.33 1.16 13.42
N SER A 129 -17.83 1.41 14.63
CA SER A 129 -18.58 2.03 15.70
C SER A 129 -18.50 3.56 15.60
N VAL A 130 -19.62 4.22 15.31
CA VAL A 130 -19.75 5.68 15.32
C VAL A 130 -20.79 6.05 16.37
N LEU A 131 -20.41 6.85 17.37
CA LEU A 131 -21.34 7.34 18.41
C LEU A 131 -22.20 6.20 19.02
N SER A 132 -21.54 5.12 19.46
CA SER A 132 -22.14 3.89 20.01
C SER A 132 -23.11 3.13 19.10
N GLN A 133 -23.22 3.50 17.82
CA GLN A 133 -23.93 2.74 16.79
C GLN A 133 -22.95 1.98 15.90
N CYS A 134 -23.21 0.69 15.66
CA CYS A 134 -22.42 -0.11 14.73
C CYS A 134 -22.96 0.08 13.31
N VAL A 135 -22.22 0.82 12.50
CA VAL A 135 -22.56 1.07 11.10
C VAL A 135 -21.89 0.01 10.24
N GLN A 136 -22.69 -0.70 9.44
CA GLN A 136 -22.18 -1.58 8.40
C GLN A 136 -21.99 -0.78 7.12
N PHE A 137 -20.92 -1.07 6.40
CA PHE A 137 -20.64 -0.45 5.11
C PHE A 137 -20.16 -1.51 4.12
N LYS A 138 -20.47 -1.25 2.85
CA LYS A 138 -19.95 -1.97 1.70
C LYS A 138 -19.52 -0.93 0.69
N GLY A 139 -18.48 -1.24 -0.07
CA GLY A 139 -18.03 -0.34 -1.10
C GLY A 139 -16.96 -0.93 -2.00
N THR A 140 -16.56 -0.10 -2.95
CA THR A 140 -15.47 -0.35 -3.88
C THR A 140 -14.43 0.75 -3.74
N GLY A 141 -13.20 0.45 -4.09
CA GLY A 141 -12.12 1.41 -4.05
C GLY A 141 -11.08 1.12 -5.10
N LYS A 142 -10.22 2.11 -5.32
CA LYS A 142 -9.10 2.02 -6.23
C LYS A 142 -7.85 2.50 -5.51
N ALA A 143 -6.81 1.69 -5.56
CA ALA A 143 -5.49 2.05 -5.04
C ALA A 143 -4.43 1.96 -6.14
N THR A 144 -3.36 2.72 -5.97
CA THR A 144 -2.13 2.59 -6.76
C THR A 144 -0.99 2.09 -5.88
N VAL A 145 -0.01 1.42 -6.49
CA VAL A 145 1.19 0.96 -5.79
C VAL A 145 2.40 1.72 -6.30
N ASP A 146 3.09 2.40 -5.38
CA ASP A 146 4.41 2.97 -5.62
C ASP A 146 5.48 1.96 -5.19
N LEU A 147 6.55 1.85 -5.97
CA LEU A 147 7.67 0.96 -5.69
C LEU A 147 8.95 1.76 -5.42
N SER A 148 9.78 1.26 -4.52
CA SER A 148 11.13 1.77 -4.27
C SER A 148 12.11 0.64 -4.00
N PHE A 149 13.38 0.93 -4.20
CA PHE A 149 14.48 0.02 -3.86
C PHE A 149 15.33 0.60 -2.74
N ASP A 150 15.51 -0.17 -1.67
CA ASP A 150 16.46 0.12 -0.61
C ASP A 150 17.72 -0.74 -0.82
N ALA A 151 18.79 -0.10 -1.29
CA ALA A 151 20.07 -0.77 -1.55
C ALA A 151 20.74 -1.29 -0.27
N GLY A 152 20.52 -0.65 0.89
CA GLY A 152 21.08 -1.09 2.17
C GLY A 152 20.41 -2.37 2.66
N ARG A 153 19.09 -2.49 2.44
CA ARG A 153 18.30 -3.67 2.82
C ARG A 153 18.26 -4.74 1.73
N GLN A 154 18.66 -4.40 0.49
CA GLN A 154 18.53 -5.28 -0.68
C GLN A 154 17.09 -5.77 -0.85
N THR A 155 16.13 -4.85 -0.78
CA THR A 155 14.69 -5.16 -0.85
C THR A 155 13.94 -4.10 -1.65
N VAL A 156 13.01 -4.55 -2.49
CA VAL A 156 12.01 -3.70 -3.13
C VAL A 156 10.81 -3.54 -2.19
N PHE A 157 10.48 -2.30 -1.85
CA PHE A 157 9.32 -1.94 -1.04
C PHE A 157 8.17 -1.44 -1.91
N GLY A 158 6.95 -1.67 -1.43
CA GLY A 158 5.73 -1.11 -1.98
C GLY A 158 5.01 -0.22 -0.98
N ALA A 159 4.31 0.80 -1.48
CA ALA A 159 3.30 1.55 -0.74
C ALA A 159 1.99 1.56 -1.52
N LEU A 160 0.89 1.21 -0.84
CA LEU A 160 -0.46 1.32 -1.34
C LEU A 160 -1.01 2.72 -1.09
N ASN A 161 -1.45 3.40 -2.13
CA ASN A 161 -2.12 4.71 -2.06
C ASN A 161 -3.57 4.55 -2.49
N VAL A 162 -4.53 4.73 -1.57
CA VAL A 162 -5.95 4.66 -1.93
C VAL A 162 -6.40 5.97 -2.56
N GLU A 163 -6.66 5.94 -3.87
CA GLU A 163 -7.11 7.08 -4.67
C GLU A 163 -8.58 7.35 -4.44
N ASP A 164 -9.42 6.34 -4.63
CA ASP A 164 -10.88 6.49 -4.62
C ASP A 164 -11.53 5.44 -3.73
N VAL A 165 -12.61 5.85 -3.07
CA VAL A 165 -13.47 4.98 -2.27
C VAL A 165 -14.92 5.40 -2.52
N GLU A 166 -15.73 4.44 -2.92
CA GLU A 166 -17.15 4.56 -3.14
C GLU A 166 -17.87 3.60 -2.20
N LEU A 167 -18.90 4.09 -1.50
CA LEU A 167 -19.64 3.30 -0.52
C LEU A 167 -21.12 3.22 -0.92
N ASP A 168 -21.68 2.03 -0.78
CA ASP A 168 -23.08 1.75 -1.11
C ASP A 168 -24.02 2.35 -0.06
N GLY A 169 -25.01 3.13 -0.50
CA GLY A 169 -26.18 3.51 0.31
C GLY A 169 -25.91 4.41 1.53
N VAL A 170 -24.73 5.05 1.61
CA VAL A 170 -24.37 5.95 2.71
C VAL A 170 -24.31 7.41 2.26
N SER A 171 -24.64 8.32 3.18
CA SER A 171 -24.54 9.77 2.97
C SER A 171 -23.08 10.18 2.67
N PRO A 172 -22.84 11.19 1.80
CA PRO A 172 -21.50 11.67 1.45
C PRO A 172 -20.60 12.02 2.67
N ILE A 173 -21.20 12.49 3.76
CA ILE A 173 -20.48 12.82 5.00
C ILE A 173 -19.92 11.58 5.69
N VAL A 174 -20.64 10.46 5.66
CA VAL A 174 -20.17 9.17 6.20
C VAL A 174 -19.08 8.59 5.30
N SER A 175 -19.20 8.79 3.98
CA SER A 175 -18.20 8.32 3.01
C SER A 175 -16.83 8.96 3.19
N THR A 176 -16.76 10.28 3.42
CA THR A 176 -15.47 10.96 3.63
C THR A 176 -14.77 10.48 4.90
N LEU A 177 -15.51 10.23 5.96
CA LEU A 177 -14.99 9.73 7.23
C LEU A 177 -14.43 8.30 7.09
N VAL A 178 -15.20 7.39 6.50
CA VAL A 178 -14.78 6.00 6.27
C VAL A 178 -13.56 5.95 5.34
N THR A 179 -13.54 6.76 4.28
CA THR A 179 -12.40 6.87 3.35
C THR A 179 -11.12 7.28 4.08
N ALA A 180 -11.18 8.30 4.94
CA ALA A 180 -10.04 8.73 5.74
C ALA A 180 -9.54 7.62 6.68
N PHE A 181 -10.46 6.83 7.25
CA PHE A 181 -10.10 5.70 8.11
C PHE A 181 -9.46 4.54 7.35
N VAL A 182 -10.01 4.13 6.20
CA VAL A 182 -9.43 3.08 5.37
C VAL A 182 -8.03 3.48 4.91
N ARG A 183 -7.87 4.71 4.43
CA ARG A 183 -6.56 5.28 4.06
C ARG A 183 -5.57 5.22 5.21
N ARG A 184 -6.00 5.61 6.42
CA ARG A 184 -5.16 5.57 7.62
C ARG A 184 -4.77 4.15 8.01
N ALA A 185 -5.73 3.22 8.02
CA ALA A 185 -5.47 1.82 8.39
C ALA A 185 -4.47 1.17 7.43
N ILE A 186 -4.60 1.43 6.12
CA ILE A 186 -3.64 0.95 5.12
C ILE A 186 -2.28 1.61 5.31
N ALA A 187 -2.23 2.93 5.48
CA ALA A 187 -0.99 3.67 5.69
C ALA A 187 -0.24 3.24 6.97
N GLU A 188 -0.95 2.85 8.04
CA GLU A 188 -0.35 2.46 9.32
C GLU A 188 -0.02 0.96 9.40
N GLN A 189 -0.84 0.08 8.81
CA GLN A 189 -0.72 -1.38 8.99
C GLN A 189 -0.10 -2.10 7.80
N LEU A 190 -0.29 -1.58 6.58
CA LEU A 190 0.17 -2.25 5.36
C LEU A 190 1.37 -1.54 4.71
N ASN A 191 1.56 -0.25 4.97
CA ASN A 191 2.66 0.51 4.38
C ASN A 191 3.83 0.74 5.36
N PRO A 192 5.08 0.64 4.87
CA PRO A 192 5.49 0.00 3.61
C PRO A 192 5.43 -1.53 3.73
N PHE A 193 5.20 -2.24 2.62
CA PHE A 193 5.29 -3.70 2.55
C PHE A 193 6.49 -4.14 1.71
N GLU A 194 7.02 -5.33 2.01
CA GLU A 194 8.11 -5.94 1.25
C GLU A 194 7.54 -6.67 0.03
N VAL A 195 7.98 -6.26 -1.16
CA VAL A 195 7.55 -6.87 -2.42
C VAL A 195 8.47 -8.03 -2.77
N LEU A 196 9.78 -7.76 -2.76
CA LEU A 196 10.80 -8.72 -3.17
C LEU A 196 12.11 -8.48 -2.41
N PRO A 197 12.53 -9.41 -1.54
CA PRO A 197 13.91 -9.44 -1.06
C PRO A 197 14.82 -9.90 -2.22
N VAL A 198 15.59 -8.98 -2.80
CA VAL A 198 16.39 -9.28 -4.00
C VAL A 198 17.66 -10.08 -3.71
N SER A 199 18.03 -10.18 -2.43
CA SER A 199 19.10 -11.07 -1.94
C SER A 199 18.81 -12.56 -2.15
N GLN A 200 17.53 -12.95 -2.29
CA GLN A 200 17.12 -14.33 -2.55
C GLN A 200 17.30 -14.75 -4.02
N LEU A 201 17.60 -13.82 -4.92
CA LEU A 201 17.92 -14.07 -6.32
C LEU A 201 19.43 -14.26 -6.54
N SER A 202 20.14 -14.76 -5.52
CA SER A 202 21.58 -14.96 -5.57
C SER A 202 21.97 -16.04 -6.59
N LEU A 203 22.66 -15.62 -7.64
CA LEU A 203 23.20 -16.52 -8.66
C LEU A 203 24.48 -17.15 -8.12
N SER A 204 24.38 -18.36 -7.58
CA SER A 204 25.54 -19.21 -7.29
C SER A 204 26.12 -19.74 -8.59
N LEU A 205 26.96 -18.94 -9.26
CA LEU A 205 27.67 -19.33 -10.47
C LEU A 205 28.99 -20.01 -10.09
N PRO A 206 29.15 -21.33 -10.30
CA PRO A 206 30.44 -22.00 -10.09
C PRO A 206 31.45 -21.51 -11.13
N VAL A 207 32.41 -20.69 -10.71
CA VAL A 207 33.51 -20.24 -11.57
C VAL A 207 34.58 -21.33 -11.59
N HIS A 208 34.49 -22.20 -12.59
CA HIS A 208 35.33 -23.42 -12.71
C HIS A 208 36.83 -23.14 -12.92
N LEU A 209 37.26 -21.88 -13.04
CA LEU A 209 38.64 -21.50 -13.39
C LEU A 209 39.42 -20.81 -12.27
N SER A 210 38.80 -20.40 -11.16
CA SER A 210 39.46 -19.56 -10.14
C SER A 210 39.30 -20.00 -8.68
N GLY A 211 38.53 -21.07 -8.40
CA GLY A 211 38.42 -21.64 -7.04
C GLY A 211 37.84 -20.71 -5.97
N GLY A 212 37.27 -19.57 -6.36
CA GLY A 212 36.67 -18.57 -5.48
C GLY A 212 35.14 -18.55 -5.59
N THR A 213 34.48 -18.02 -4.56
CA THR A 213 33.04 -17.75 -4.57
C THR A 213 32.80 -16.37 -5.16
N VAL A 214 31.75 -16.19 -5.97
CA VAL A 214 31.33 -14.87 -6.46
C VAL A 214 30.08 -14.46 -5.71
N LYS A 215 30.11 -13.25 -5.14
CA LYS A 215 28.98 -12.62 -4.50
C LYS A 215 28.36 -11.61 -5.45
N ALA A 216 27.07 -11.78 -5.74
CA ALA A 216 26.27 -10.84 -6.50
C ALA A 216 25.47 -9.95 -5.54
N ILE A 217 25.51 -8.64 -5.76
CA ILE A 217 24.74 -7.65 -5.00
C ILE A 217 23.96 -6.81 -6.00
N VAL A 218 22.67 -6.57 -5.72
CA VAL A 218 21.86 -5.72 -6.59
C VAL A 218 22.27 -4.27 -6.37
N LYS A 219 22.71 -3.65 -7.46
CA LYS A 219 23.15 -2.27 -7.52
C LYS A 219 21.99 -1.32 -7.81
N ASP A 220 21.15 -1.70 -8.77
CA ASP A 220 20.05 -0.88 -9.24
C ASP A 220 18.83 -1.75 -9.57
N VAL A 221 17.65 -1.18 -9.37
CA VAL A 221 16.39 -1.80 -9.74
C VAL A 221 15.57 -0.78 -10.51
N ARG A 222 15.09 -1.18 -11.68
CA ARG A 222 14.18 -0.39 -12.52
C ARG A 222 12.88 -1.13 -12.69
N SER A 223 11.80 -0.40 -12.87
CA SER A 223 10.48 -0.95 -13.10
C SER A 223 9.81 -0.31 -14.29
N GLU A 224 9.16 -1.14 -15.08
CA GLU A 224 8.33 -0.70 -16.20
C GLU A 224 7.01 -1.45 -16.13
N VAL A 225 5.91 -0.69 -16.12
CA VAL A 225 4.57 -1.25 -16.22
C VAL A 225 4.15 -1.17 -17.69
N GLN A 226 3.88 -2.32 -18.29
CA GLN A 226 3.26 -2.45 -19.59
C GLN A 226 1.83 -3.00 -19.40
N GLU A 227 0.98 -2.90 -20.42
CA GLU A 227 -0.38 -3.43 -20.29
C GLU A 227 -0.35 -4.93 -19.92
N GLY A 228 -0.98 -5.27 -18.81
CA GLY A 228 -1.06 -6.62 -18.28
C GLY A 228 0.21 -7.18 -17.61
N THR A 229 1.33 -6.43 -17.58
CA THR A 229 2.60 -6.92 -17.03
C THR A 229 3.43 -5.87 -16.29
N LEU A 230 4.08 -6.29 -15.21
CA LEU A 230 5.14 -5.55 -14.53
C LEU A 230 6.49 -6.19 -14.86
N LYS A 231 7.43 -5.39 -15.37
CA LYS A 231 8.82 -5.79 -15.58
C LYS A 231 9.70 -5.11 -14.54
N LEU A 232 10.48 -5.92 -13.83
CA LEU A 232 11.53 -5.47 -12.93
C LEU A 232 12.88 -5.81 -13.56
N TYR A 233 13.75 -4.82 -13.68
CA TYR A 233 15.10 -4.96 -14.18
C TYR A 233 16.05 -4.83 -13.00
N LEU A 234 16.76 -5.90 -12.66
CA LEU A 234 17.67 -5.96 -11.53
C LEU A 234 19.10 -6.00 -12.06
N THR A 235 19.88 -4.97 -11.80
CA THR A 235 21.29 -4.87 -12.23
C THR A 235 22.20 -5.26 -11.07
N TYR A 236 23.06 -6.25 -11.31
CA TYR A 236 23.97 -6.80 -10.31
C TYR A 236 25.40 -6.31 -10.49
N ASP A 237 26.06 -5.99 -9.37
CA ASP A 237 27.51 -5.91 -9.29
C ASP A 237 28.04 -7.23 -8.72
N PHE A 238 29.06 -7.79 -9.36
CA PHE A 238 29.70 -9.04 -8.95
C PHE A 238 31.05 -8.76 -8.31
N SER A 239 31.30 -9.39 -7.16
CA SER A 239 32.57 -9.27 -6.45
C SER A 239 33.10 -10.66 -6.07
N ALA A 240 34.42 -10.84 -6.14
CA ALA A 240 35.06 -12.05 -5.67
C ALA A 240 35.05 -12.09 -4.14
N GLU A 241 34.56 -13.18 -3.56
CA GLU A 241 34.61 -13.44 -2.14
C GLU A 241 35.88 -14.26 -1.86
N LYS A 242 36.87 -13.61 -1.24
CA LYS A 242 38.08 -14.30 -0.79
C LYS A 242 37.74 -15.15 0.43
N LYS A 243 38.12 -16.42 0.36
CA LYS A 243 37.97 -17.41 1.42
C LYS A 243 38.95 -17.15 2.57
#